data_AF-A0A3D3SX45-F1
#
_entry.id   AF-A0A3D3SX45-F1
#
_cell.length_a   1.000
_cell.length_b   1.000
_cell.length_c   1.000
_cell.angle_alpha   90.00
_cell.angle_beta   90.00
_cell.angle_gamma   90.00
#
_symmetry.space_group_name_H-M   'P 1'
#
loop_
_entity.id
_entity.type
_entity.pdbx_description
1 polymer ?
#
loop_
_entity_poly.entity_id
_entity_poly.type
_entity_poly.pdbx_seq_one_letter_code
_entity_poly.pdbx_strand_id
1 'polypeptide(L)'
;LAGMRVGLAFGQAGLIEALVRAKDSFNSYPVDHLAQVAAKAALEDEAWLSQTVEKITASRDWLTSSLQQLGFQVLPSKANFVFARYLQPAGKSRADRTGAALYGALKDNGVLVRQFNRPRIEDFLRITVGSPLEAQAVVDALRGILKA
;
A
#
# COMPACT_ATOMS: atom_id res chain seq x y z
N LEU A 1 9.81 9.81 0.62
CA LEU A 1 9.60 11.13 1.25
C LEU A 1 8.15 11.34 1.76
N ALA A 2 7.47 10.32 2.32
CA ALA A 2 6.06 10.47 2.75
C ALA A 2 5.86 11.49 3.89
N GLY A 3 6.86 11.64 4.77
CA GLY A 3 6.88 12.62 5.86
C GLY A 3 7.19 14.05 5.43
N MET A 4 7.82 14.27 4.26
CA MET A 4 8.21 15.60 3.75
C MET A 4 7.11 16.27 2.91
N ARG A 5 6.03 15.55 2.59
CA ARG A 5 4.80 16.12 1.98
C ARG A 5 5.02 16.89 0.66
N VAL A 6 5.87 16.40 -0.22
CA VAL A 6 6.08 17.01 -1.56
C VAL A 6 5.22 16.32 -2.62
N GLY A 7 4.59 17.12 -3.48
CA GLY A 7 3.81 16.67 -4.62
C GLY A 7 3.87 17.68 -5.77
N LEU A 8 3.49 17.25 -6.96
CA LEU A 8 3.52 18.06 -8.19
C LEU A 8 2.30 17.76 -9.06
N ALA A 9 1.95 18.70 -9.94
CA ALA A 9 0.85 18.57 -10.89
C ALA A 9 1.29 19.07 -12.27
N PHE A 10 0.82 18.42 -13.32
CA PHE A 10 1.03 18.83 -14.71
C PHE A 10 -0.32 19.15 -15.35
N GLY A 11 -0.40 20.22 -16.13
CA GLY A 11 -1.66 20.68 -16.73
C GLY A 11 -1.47 21.87 -17.66
N GLN A 12 -2.54 22.29 -18.32
CA GLN A 12 -2.52 23.47 -19.18
C GLN A 12 -2.19 24.73 -18.39
N ALA A 13 -1.49 25.69 -19.01
CA ALA A 13 -0.97 26.88 -18.34
C ALA A 13 -2.04 27.64 -17.53
N GLY A 14 -3.24 27.82 -18.06
CA GLY A 14 -4.34 28.49 -17.34
C GLY A 14 -4.82 27.72 -16.10
N LEU A 15 -4.80 26.39 -16.12
CA LEU A 15 -5.13 25.56 -14.95
C LEU A 15 -4.04 25.62 -13.89
N ILE A 16 -2.77 25.63 -14.31
CA ILE A 16 -1.63 25.79 -13.39
C ILE A 16 -1.65 27.17 -12.75
N GLU A 17 -1.96 28.23 -13.50
CA GLU A 17 -2.10 29.58 -12.95
C GLU A 17 -3.20 29.64 -11.87
N ALA A 18 -4.37 29.05 -12.15
CA ALA A 18 -5.45 28.96 -11.18
C ALA A 18 -5.02 28.20 -9.89
N LEU A 19 -4.27 27.10 -10.03
CA LEU A 19 -3.71 26.35 -8.90
C LEU A 19 -2.70 27.18 -8.10
N VAL A 20 -1.80 27.92 -8.77
CA VAL A 20 -0.81 28.79 -8.13
C VAL A 20 -1.51 29.90 -7.35
N ARG A 21 -2.52 30.55 -7.94
CA ARG A 21 -3.30 31.60 -7.28
C ARG A 21 -3.99 31.07 -6.02
N ALA A 22 -4.65 29.91 -6.11
CA ALA A 22 -5.27 29.28 -4.96
C ALA A 22 -4.25 28.91 -3.88
N LYS A 23 -3.11 28.30 -4.27
CA LYS A 23 -2.01 27.92 -3.37
C LYS A 23 -1.48 29.12 -2.59
N ASP A 24 -1.17 30.22 -3.28
CA ASP A 24 -0.57 31.42 -2.67
C ASP A 24 -1.56 32.23 -1.82
N SER A 25 -2.86 32.02 -1.99
CA SER A 25 -3.90 32.68 -1.20
C SER A 25 -4.00 32.15 0.24
N PHE A 26 -3.55 30.92 0.50
CA PHE A 26 -3.55 30.31 1.84
C PHE A 26 -2.17 30.32 2.50
N ASN A 27 -1.09 30.09 1.74
CA ASN A 27 0.27 30.08 2.25
C ASN A 27 1.28 30.33 1.10
N SER A 28 2.11 31.37 1.25
CA SER A 28 3.15 31.71 0.26
C SER A 28 4.34 30.74 0.24
N TYR A 29 4.51 29.90 1.28
CA TYR A 29 5.55 28.87 1.39
C TYR A 29 4.94 27.51 1.73
N PRO A 30 4.21 26.89 0.79
CA PRO A 30 3.50 25.63 1.02
C PRO A 30 4.44 24.41 1.07
N VAL A 31 5.69 24.57 0.64
CA VAL A 31 6.73 23.53 0.67
C VAL A 31 7.99 24.14 1.27
N ASP A 32 8.47 23.59 2.38
CA ASP A 32 9.65 24.10 3.08
C ASP A 32 10.95 23.85 2.29
N HIS A 33 12.00 24.57 2.69
CA HIS A 33 13.28 24.52 1.99
C HIS A 33 13.92 23.13 1.97
N LEU A 34 13.87 22.39 3.10
CA LEU A 34 14.46 21.06 3.18
C LEU A 34 13.69 20.06 2.31
N ALA A 35 12.36 20.18 2.27
CA ALA A 35 11.52 19.37 1.39
C ALA A 35 11.83 19.62 -0.09
N GLN A 36 12.09 20.88 -0.50
CA GLN A 36 12.50 21.20 -1.87
C GLN A 36 13.87 20.60 -2.23
N VAL A 37 14.86 20.73 -1.35
CA VAL A 37 16.21 20.15 -1.56
C VAL A 37 16.14 18.63 -1.65
N ALA A 38 15.42 17.97 -0.73
CA ALA A 38 15.26 16.52 -0.73
C ALA A 38 14.49 16.02 -1.97
N ALA A 39 13.46 16.74 -2.41
CA ALA A 39 12.71 16.38 -3.60
C ALA A 39 13.55 16.50 -4.88
N LYS A 40 14.36 17.56 -5.00
CA LYS A 40 15.30 17.71 -6.12
C LYS A 40 16.27 16.54 -6.19
N ALA A 41 16.95 16.23 -5.08
CA ALA A 41 17.89 15.11 -5.03
C ALA A 41 17.21 13.76 -5.36
N ALA A 42 15.98 13.55 -4.87
CA ALA A 42 15.23 12.33 -5.17
C ALA A 42 14.78 12.22 -6.64
N LEU A 43 14.57 13.34 -7.33
CA LEU A 43 14.24 13.36 -8.76
C LEU A 43 15.47 13.15 -9.65
N GLU A 44 16.63 13.63 -9.23
CA GLU A 44 17.89 13.49 -9.97
C GLU A 44 18.48 12.06 -9.85
N ASP A 45 18.16 11.32 -8.78
CA ASP A 45 18.62 9.94 -8.57
C ASP A 45 17.69 8.89 -9.23
N GLU A 46 17.69 8.89 -10.57
CA GLU A 46 16.90 7.96 -11.37
C GLU A 46 17.29 6.48 -11.13
N ALA A 47 18.57 6.22 -10.87
CA ALA A 47 19.10 4.89 -10.63
C ALA A 47 18.54 4.29 -9.33
N TRP A 48 18.53 5.06 -8.24
CA TRP A 48 17.92 4.63 -6.98
C TRP A 48 16.42 4.40 -7.12
N LEU A 49 15.71 5.28 -7.86
CA LEU A 49 14.28 5.14 -8.12
C LEU A 49 13.99 3.83 -8.87
N SER A 50 14.70 3.58 -9.97
CA SER A 50 14.55 2.37 -10.79
C SER A 50 14.79 1.10 -9.96
N GLN A 51 15.89 1.03 -9.22
CA GLN A 51 16.20 -0.11 -8.34
C GLN A 51 15.15 -0.32 -7.25
N THR A 52 14.62 0.77 -6.69
CA THR A 52 13.59 0.70 -5.63
C THR A 52 12.26 0.19 -6.20
N VAL A 53 11.86 0.66 -7.38
CA VAL A 53 10.67 0.18 -8.09
C VAL A 53 10.79 -1.31 -8.44
N GLU A 54 11.94 -1.76 -8.90
CA GLU A 54 12.21 -3.18 -9.18
C GLU A 54 12.08 -4.04 -7.92
N LYS A 55 12.70 -3.62 -6.80
CA LYS A 55 12.60 -4.32 -5.51
C LYS A 55 11.15 -4.45 -5.03
N ILE A 56 10.39 -3.35 -5.08
CA ILE A 56 8.97 -3.34 -4.70
C ILE A 56 8.16 -4.25 -5.63
N THR A 57 8.43 -4.22 -6.94
CA THR A 57 7.74 -5.05 -7.92
C THR A 57 8.00 -6.53 -7.66
N ALA A 58 9.26 -6.93 -7.49
CA ALA A 58 9.62 -8.31 -7.18
C ALA A 58 8.99 -8.80 -5.87
N SER A 59 9.03 -7.97 -4.81
CA SER A 59 8.40 -8.31 -3.52
C SER A 59 6.88 -8.38 -3.61
N ARG A 60 6.24 -7.53 -4.41
CA ARG A 60 4.78 -7.56 -4.66
C ARG A 60 4.38 -8.84 -5.36
N ASP A 61 5.14 -9.25 -6.36
CA ASP A 61 4.85 -10.43 -7.17
C ASP A 61 5.01 -11.69 -6.32
N TRP A 62 6.09 -11.78 -5.53
CA TRP A 62 6.29 -12.85 -4.55
C TRP A 62 5.18 -12.93 -3.49
N LEU A 63 4.79 -11.78 -2.92
CA LEU A 63 3.70 -11.70 -1.94
C LEU A 63 2.38 -12.14 -2.56
N THR A 64 2.11 -11.74 -3.81
CA THR A 64 0.91 -12.12 -4.55
C THR A 64 0.83 -13.62 -4.72
N SER A 65 1.89 -14.27 -5.20
CA SER A 65 1.95 -15.72 -5.38
C SER A 65 1.79 -16.46 -4.04
N SER A 66 2.44 -15.98 -2.98
CA SER A 66 2.35 -16.58 -1.64
C SER A 66 0.94 -16.51 -1.05
N LEU A 67 0.26 -15.36 -1.21
CA LEU A 67 -1.13 -15.21 -0.78
C LEU A 67 -2.08 -16.10 -1.59
N GLN A 68 -1.87 -16.22 -2.90
CA GLN A 68 -2.67 -17.12 -3.75
C GLN A 68 -2.53 -18.59 -3.32
N GLN A 69 -1.32 -19.03 -2.98
CA GLN A 69 -1.08 -20.38 -2.43
C GLN A 69 -1.78 -20.61 -1.08
N LEU A 70 -1.99 -19.55 -0.29
CA LEU A 70 -2.76 -19.59 0.95
C LEU A 70 -4.28 -19.53 0.73
N GLY A 71 -4.76 -19.50 -0.53
CA GLY A 71 -6.19 -19.47 -0.85
C GLY A 71 -6.79 -18.06 -0.92
N PHE A 72 -5.96 -17.02 -1.05
CA PHE A 72 -6.47 -15.67 -1.30
C PHE A 72 -6.72 -15.42 -2.79
N GLN A 73 -7.78 -14.68 -3.08
CA GLN A 73 -7.88 -13.94 -4.33
C GLN A 73 -7.14 -12.62 -4.17
N VAL A 74 -6.14 -12.38 -5.01
CA VAL A 74 -5.38 -11.13 -5.05
C VAL A 74 -5.66 -10.42 -6.36
N LEU A 75 -6.07 -9.15 -6.30
CA LEU A 75 -6.29 -8.35 -7.51
C LEU A 75 -4.95 -7.91 -8.13
N PRO A 76 -4.83 -7.85 -9.47
CA PRO A 76 -3.63 -7.33 -10.12
C PRO A 76 -3.32 -5.91 -9.64
N SER A 77 -2.10 -5.69 -9.14
CA SER A 77 -1.67 -4.39 -8.63
C SER A 77 -0.47 -3.86 -9.40
N LYS A 78 -0.52 -2.56 -9.70
CA LYS A 78 0.61 -1.76 -10.21
C LYS A 78 1.11 -0.74 -9.18
N ALA A 79 0.59 -0.81 -7.96
CA ALA A 79 0.98 0.04 -6.84
C ALA A 79 2.01 -0.67 -5.93
N ASN A 80 2.35 -0.03 -4.81
CA ASN A 80 3.19 -0.55 -3.73
C ASN A 80 2.38 -1.31 -2.65
N PHE A 81 1.22 -1.84 -2.99
CA PHE A 81 0.37 -2.64 -2.11
C PHE A 81 -0.39 -3.68 -2.92
N VAL A 82 -0.88 -4.73 -2.27
CA VAL A 82 -1.81 -5.70 -2.86
C VAL A 82 -3.17 -5.60 -2.18
N PHE A 83 -4.21 -5.98 -2.92
CA PHE A 83 -5.58 -6.05 -2.41
C PHE A 83 -6.06 -7.49 -2.47
N ALA A 84 -6.19 -8.11 -1.31
CA ALA A 84 -6.40 -9.54 -1.19
C ALA A 84 -7.60 -9.85 -0.31
N ARG A 85 -8.42 -10.82 -0.72
CA ARG A 85 -9.47 -11.40 0.13
C ARG A 85 -9.31 -12.91 0.20
N TYR A 86 -9.61 -13.48 1.36
CA TYR A 86 -9.55 -14.92 1.52
C TYR A 86 -10.73 -15.58 0.80
N LEU A 87 -10.46 -16.57 -0.05
CA LEU A 87 -11.51 -17.37 -0.68
C LEU A 87 -11.89 -18.49 0.29
N GLN A 88 -13.10 -18.43 0.82
CA GLN A 88 -13.57 -19.44 1.76
C GLN A 88 -13.76 -20.79 1.06
N PRO A 89 -13.29 -21.90 1.68
CA PRO A 89 -13.67 -23.23 1.23
C PRO A 89 -15.19 -23.40 1.34
N ALA A 90 -15.80 -24.00 0.32
CA ALA A 90 -17.24 -24.28 0.33
C ALA A 90 -17.63 -25.10 1.58
N GLY A 91 -18.67 -24.66 2.29
CA GLY A 91 -19.24 -25.39 3.43
C GLY A 91 -18.65 -25.11 4.81
N LYS A 92 -17.71 -24.16 4.98
CA LYS A 92 -17.23 -23.72 6.31
C LYS A 92 -17.86 -22.40 6.75
N SER A 93 -18.13 -22.26 8.05
CA SER A 93 -18.73 -21.06 8.66
C SER A 93 -17.88 -19.80 8.43
N ARG A 94 -18.56 -18.67 8.20
CA ARG A 94 -18.03 -17.39 7.73
C ARG A 94 -17.36 -16.53 8.81
N ALA A 95 -17.71 -16.71 10.08
CA ALA A 95 -17.49 -15.68 11.10
C ALA A 95 -16.00 -15.31 11.30
N ASP A 96 -15.13 -16.31 11.37
CA ASP A 96 -13.74 -16.12 11.82
C ASP A 96 -12.75 -15.79 10.69
N ARG A 97 -13.23 -15.78 9.44
CA ARG A 97 -12.40 -15.58 8.24
C ARG A 97 -12.89 -14.44 7.34
N THR A 98 -13.64 -13.50 7.93
CA THR A 98 -13.98 -12.22 7.30
C THR A 98 -12.74 -11.33 7.22
N GLY A 99 -12.77 -10.31 6.35
CA GLY A 99 -11.68 -9.32 6.30
C GLY A 99 -11.42 -8.65 7.66
N ALA A 100 -12.48 -8.35 8.42
CA ALA A 100 -12.36 -7.76 9.76
C ALA A 100 -11.71 -8.72 10.78
N ALA A 101 -12.10 -10.00 10.77
CA ALA A 101 -11.52 -11.01 11.66
C ALA A 101 -10.03 -11.24 11.34
N LEU A 102 -9.69 -11.40 10.07
CA LEU A 102 -8.30 -11.55 9.62
C LEU A 102 -7.45 -10.32 9.97
N TYR A 103 -8.00 -9.11 9.82
CA TYR A 103 -7.33 -7.89 10.24
C TYR A 103 -7.07 -7.87 11.75
N GLY A 104 -8.05 -8.24 12.58
CA GLY A 104 -7.88 -8.35 14.03
C GLY A 104 -6.77 -9.33 14.39
N ALA A 105 -6.82 -10.54 13.85
CA ALA A 105 -5.83 -11.58 14.11
C ALA A 105 -4.42 -11.19 13.64
N LEU A 106 -4.29 -10.53 12.48
CA LEU A 106 -3.00 -10.00 12.02
C LEU A 106 -2.44 -8.95 12.96
N LYS A 107 -3.30 -8.02 13.41
CA LYS A 107 -2.92 -6.97 14.36
C LYS A 107 -2.42 -7.56 15.67
N ASP A 108 -3.09 -8.60 16.18
CA ASP A 108 -2.68 -9.29 17.41
C ASP A 108 -1.34 -10.04 17.25
N ASN A 109 -0.97 -10.40 16.02
CA ASN A 109 0.34 -10.95 15.66
C ASN A 109 1.37 -9.88 15.26
N GLY A 110 1.13 -8.59 15.57
CA GLY A 110 2.05 -7.49 15.30
C GLY A 110 2.13 -7.07 13.83
N VAL A 111 1.22 -7.56 12.97
CA VAL A 111 1.18 -7.25 11.54
C VAL A 111 0.06 -6.26 11.25
N LEU A 112 0.42 -5.00 11.00
CA LEU A 112 -0.56 -3.96 10.71
C LEU A 112 -0.84 -3.83 9.20
N VAL A 113 -2.03 -4.22 8.79
CA VAL A 113 -2.56 -4.01 7.43
C VAL A 113 -3.75 -3.05 7.45
N ARG A 114 -4.34 -2.74 6.30
CA ARG A 114 -5.55 -1.92 6.24
C ARG A 114 -6.76 -2.76 5.79
N GLN A 115 -7.83 -2.72 6.57
CA GLN A 115 -9.15 -3.21 6.20
C GLN A 115 -10.12 -2.03 6.05
N PHE A 116 -11.13 -2.18 5.19
CA PHE A 116 -12.15 -1.16 4.94
C PHE A 116 -13.54 -1.70 5.25
N ASN A 117 -14.21 -1.14 6.25
CA ASN A 117 -15.60 -1.49 6.56
C ASN A 117 -16.58 -0.83 5.56
N ARG A 118 -16.62 -1.34 4.33
CA ARG A 118 -17.53 -0.90 3.26
C ARG A 118 -18.04 -2.13 2.49
N PRO A 119 -19.35 -2.23 2.16
CA PRO A 119 -19.96 -3.47 1.65
C PRO A 119 -19.24 -4.12 0.45
N ARG A 120 -18.70 -3.33 -0.47
CA ARG A 120 -18.02 -3.86 -1.67
C ARG A 120 -16.62 -4.46 -1.38
N ILE A 121 -15.98 -4.04 -0.30
CA ILE A 121 -14.55 -4.27 -0.05
C ILE A 121 -14.25 -4.71 1.39
N GLU A 122 -15.27 -5.06 2.17
CA GLU A 122 -15.15 -5.44 3.58
C GLU A 122 -14.32 -6.71 3.82
N ASP A 123 -14.33 -7.62 2.85
CA ASP A 123 -13.52 -8.84 2.92
C ASP A 123 -12.09 -8.66 2.41
N PHE A 124 -11.75 -7.48 1.91
CA PHE A 124 -10.41 -7.23 1.38
C PHE A 124 -9.49 -6.59 2.43
N LEU A 125 -8.26 -7.08 2.42
CA LEU A 125 -7.11 -6.50 3.10
C LEU A 125 -6.25 -5.78 2.06
N ARG A 126 -5.92 -4.51 2.33
CA ARG A 126 -4.87 -3.78 1.62
C ARG A 126 -3.56 -3.93 2.38
N ILE A 127 -2.67 -4.73 1.82
CA ILE A 127 -1.38 -5.07 2.41
C ILE A 127 -0.30 -4.26 1.66
N THR A 128 0.34 -3.33 2.34
CA THR A 128 1.48 -2.58 1.78
C THR A 128 2.66 -3.53 1.57
N VAL A 129 3.33 -3.41 0.44
CA VAL A 129 4.54 -4.20 0.15
C VAL A 129 5.71 -3.56 0.89
N GLY A 130 6.16 -4.23 1.95
CA GLY A 130 7.35 -3.85 2.69
C GLY A 130 8.62 -4.49 2.13
N SER A 131 9.62 -4.63 2.97
CA SER A 131 10.80 -5.45 2.72
C SER A 131 10.45 -6.93 2.54
N PRO A 132 11.34 -7.75 1.94
CA PRO A 132 11.12 -9.20 1.82
C PRO A 132 10.84 -9.89 3.17
N LEU A 133 11.51 -9.44 4.24
CA LEU A 133 11.29 -9.96 5.59
C LEU A 133 9.91 -9.62 6.14
N GLU A 134 9.44 -8.38 5.92
CA GLU A 134 8.09 -7.98 6.33
C GLU A 134 7.01 -8.69 5.48
N ALA A 135 7.25 -8.87 4.18
CA ALA A 135 6.36 -9.64 3.31
C ALA A 135 6.25 -11.11 3.78
N GLN A 136 7.38 -11.71 4.17
CA GLN A 136 7.42 -13.05 4.75
C GLN A 136 6.66 -13.13 6.08
N ALA A 137 6.85 -12.16 6.97
CA ALA A 137 6.13 -12.09 8.24
C ALA A 137 4.61 -12.03 8.06
N VAL A 138 4.11 -11.29 7.06
CA VAL A 138 2.68 -11.27 6.71
C VAL A 138 2.18 -12.67 6.31
N VAL A 139 2.91 -13.35 5.42
CA VAL A 139 2.55 -14.68 4.92
C VAL A 139 2.58 -15.71 6.05
N ASP A 140 3.57 -15.66 6.94
CA ASP A 140 3.70 -16.59 8.06
C ASP A 140 2.61 -16.37 9.11
N ALA A 141 2.29 -15.11 9.44
CA ALA A 141 1.18 -14.79 10.33
C ALA A 141 -0.15 -15.31 9.76
N LEU A 142 -0.43 -15.04 8.48
CA LEU A 142 -1.63 -15.56 7.82
C LEU A 142 -1.68 -17.08 7.81
N ARG A 143 -0.55 -17.76 7.57
CA ARG A 143 -0.48 -19.22 7.61
C ARG A 143 -0.79 -19.76 9.00
N GLY A 144 -0.31 -19.11 10.07
CA GLY A 144 -0.65 -19.45 11.45
C GLY A 144 -2.14 -19.28 11.73
N ILE A 145 -2.68 -18.11 11.40
CA ILE A 145 -4.10 -17.76 11.61
C ILE A 145 -5.05 -18.73 10.88
N LEU A 146 -4.69 -19.17 9.68
CA LEU A 146 -5.55 -20.04 8.86
C LEU A 146 -5.50 -21.52 9.27
N LYS A 147 -4.45 -21.94 9.98
CA LYS A 147 -4.28 -23.29 10.51
C LYS A 147 -4.93 -23.48 11.89
N ALA A 148 -5.04 -22.40 12.67
CA ALA A 148 -5.85 -22.36 13.88
C ALA A 148 -7.34 -22.50 13.54
#